data_AF-A0A7X6HED0-F1
#
_entry.id   AF-A0A7X6HED0-F1
#
_cell.length_a   1.000
_cell.length_b   1.000
_cell.length_c   1.000
_cell.angle_alpha   90.00
_cell.angle_beta   90.00
_cell.angle_gamma   90.00
#
_symmetry.space_group_name_H-M   'P 1'
#
loop_
_entity.id
_entity.type
_entity.pdbx_description
1 polymer ?
#
loop_
_entity_poly.entity_id
_entity_poly.type
_entity_poly.pdbx_seq_one_letter_code
_entity_poly.pdbx_strand_id
1 'polypeptide(L)'
;MSESLTLPSAGAAVPLRARLLPLLGALVIAATYLMLVLLQPAEAAAGLASWPAVAAFAGYLAGAVLLLAGVLPQLPTSVVALIPAALVLNIVLGQFVGSTLVPLYLDSIGTVLVGFLAGRSAGAATGVLGSLVWSLFNPTVLPFAAGAALIGFLAGSAARLGALRPYVAVVAGFITGIVAGVVSAPVAAFVFGGTSGAATGALVAMFRAMGDSLLASVTKQALISDPADKAVTFLVAALLVMALPRRIRLQFPLPARAAARRARS
;
A
#
# COMPACT_ATOMS: atom_id res chain seq x y z
N MET A 1 26.25 -33.12 -32.63
CA MET A 1 26.61 -31.80 -32.06
C MET A 1 25.64 -31.51 -30.94
N SER A 2 26.06 -31.77 -29.73
CA SER A 2 25.27 -31.67 -28.50
C SER A 2 25.17 -30.20 -28.10
N GLU A 3 23.98 -29.59 -28.24
CA GLU A 3 23.71 -28.29 -27.65
C GLU A 3 23.81 -28.42 -26.13
N SER A 4 24.70 -27.64 -25.56
CA SER A 4 24.97 -27.57 -24.14
C SER A 4 23.77 -26.93 -23.43
N LEU A 5 23.22 -27.66 -22.46
CA LEU A 5 22.37 -27.12 -21.40
C LEU A 5 23.11 -25.96 -20.72
N THR A 6 22.82 -24.74 -21.13
CA THR A 6 23.32 -23.54 -20.45
C THR A 6 22.52 -23.39 -19.16
N LEU A 7 23.17 -23.67 -18.04
CA LEU A 7 22.65 -23.32 -16.72
C LEU A 7 22.38 -21.80 -16.69
N PRO A 8 21.25 -21.35 -16.12
CA PRO A 8 20.99 -19.92 -15.93
C PRO A 8 22.18 -19.27 -15.25
N SER A 9 22.71 -18.19 -15.84
CA SER A 9 23.82 -17.44 -15.30
C SER A 9 23.52 -17.02 -13.86
N ALA A 10 24.27 -17.60 -12.92
CA ALA A 10 24.24 -17.19 -11.54
C ALA A 10 24.72 -15.73 -11.46
N GLY A 11 23.78 -14.81 -11.19
CA GLY A 11 24.10 -13.43 -10.82
C GLY A 11 24.12 -12.42 -11.98
N ALA A 12 23.06 -12.35 -12.79
CA ALA A 12 22.79 -11.10 -13.50
C ALA A 12 22.62 -9.98 -12.45
N ALA A 13 23.62 -9.11 -12.32
CA ALA A 13 23.57 -7.98 -11.40
C ALA A 13 22.35 -7.12 -11.74
N VAL A 14 21.45 -6.93 -10.77
CA VAL A 14 20.31 -6.02 -10.93
C VAL A 14 20.88 -4.65 -11.31
N PRO A 15 20.45 -4.05 -12.44
CA PRO A 15 21.08 -2.83 -12.95
C PRO A 15 20.95 -1.70 -11.91
N LEU A 16 21.94 -0.83 -11.81
CA LEU A 16 21.98 0.25 -10.79
C LEU A 16 20.70 1.08 -10.76
N ARG A 17 20.15 1.40 -11.95
CA ARG A 17 18.86 2.10 -12.11
C ARG A 17 17.72 1.42 -11.34
N ALA A 18 17.66 0.09 -11.38
CA ALA A 18 16.63 -0.72 -10.75
C ALA A 18 16.70 -0.70 -9.22
N ARG A 19 17.82 -0.24 -8.64
CA ARG A 19 17.97 -0.01 -7.19
C ARG A 19 17.81 1.46 -6.83
N LEU A 20 18.38 2.36 -7.63
CA LEU A 20 18.41 3.79 -7.34
C LEU A 20 17.03 4.45 -7.52
N LEU A 21 16.30 4.13 -8.59
CA LEU A 21 14.98 4.73 -8.87
C LEU A 21 13.95 4.46 -7.75
N PRO A 22 13.77 3.21 -7.27
CA PRO A 22 12.86 2.95 -6.16
C PRO A 22 13.30 3.60 -4.84
N LEU A 23 14.60 3.65 -4.57
CA LEU A 23 15.13 4.32 -3.38
C LEU A 23 14.88 5.82 -3.44
N LEU A 24 15.17 6.47 -4.57
CA LEU A 24 14.88 7.89 -4.79
C LEU A 24 13.38 8.17 -4.67
N GLY A 25 12.53 7.34 -5.28
CA GLY A 25 11.08 7.47 -5.16
C GLY A 25 10.60 7.36 -3.71
N ALA A 26 11.11 6.39 -2.96
CA ALA A 26 10.81 6.24 -1.53
C ALA A 26 11.31 7.43 -0.70
N LEU A 27 12.49 7.98 -1.02
CA LEU A 27 13.03 9.17 -0.36
C LEU A 27 12.19 10.41 -0.65
N VAL A 28 11.73 10.62 -1.89
CA VAL A 28 10.84 11.72 -2.25
C VAL A 28 9.52 11.60 -1.50
N ILE A 29 8.94 10.40 -1.42
CA ILE A 29 7.73 10.13 -0.64
C ILE A 29 7.96 10.47 0.85
N ALA A 30 9.04 9.96 1.44
CA ALA A 30 9.35 10.19 2.84
C ALA A 30 9.63 11.67 3.14
N ALA A 31 10.34 12.36 2.26
CA ALA A 31 10.60 13.79 2.38
C ALA A 31 9.30 14.61 2.29
N THR A 32 8.41 14.27 1.36
CA THR A 32 7.08 14.90 1.22
C THR A 32 6.25 14.70 2.49
N TYR A 33 6.26 13.50 3.04
CA TYR A 33 5.58 13.21 4.32
C TYR A 33 6.17 14.00 5.49
N LEU A 34 7.50 13.99 5.65
CA LEU A 34 8.18 14.72 6.73
C LEU A 34 7.95 16.22 6.61
N MET A 35 7.93 16.75 5.39
CA MET A 35 7.61 18.13 5.10
C MET A 35 6.22 18.51 5.65
N LEU A 36 5.18 17.71 5.39
CA LEU A 36 3.84 17.93 5.96
C LEU A 36 3.82 17.84 7.48
N VAL A 37 4.51 16.85 8.06
CA VAL A 37 4.52 16.61 9.51
C VAL A 37 5.27 17.70 10.28
N LEU A 38 6.42 18.14 9.77
CA LEU A 38 7.30 19.09 10.46
C LEU A 38 6.79 20.53 10.32
N LEU A 39 6.26 20.90 9.15
CA LEU A 39 5.82 22.27 8.89
C LEU A 39 4.42 22.57 9.43
N GLN A 40 3.62 21.54 9.72
CA GLN A 40 2.23 21.64 10.20
C GLN A 40 1.46 22.83 9.61
N PRO A 41 1.37 22.94 8.27
CA PRO A 41 0.93 24.17 7.63
C PRO A 41 -0.50 24.53 8.05
N ALA A 42 -0.67 25.73 8.62
CA ALA A 42 -1.98 26.21 9.10
C ALA A 42 -3.00 26.37 7.95
N GLU A 43 -2.51 26.70 6.76
CA GLU A 43 -3.29 26.87 5.53
C GLU A 43 -3.67 25.54 4.85
N ALA A 44 -3.19 24.41 5.38
CA ALA A 44 -3.47 23.11 4.78
C ALA A 44 -4.97 22.72 4.92
N ALA A 45 -5.66 23.33 5.89
CA ALA A 45 -7.12 23.28 6.00
C ALA A 45 -7.86 24.12 4.95
N ALA A 46 -7.17 24.93 4.12
CA ALA A 46 -7.78 25.78 3.10
C ALA A 46 -8.18 25.03 1.81
N GLY A 47 -8.03 23.70 1.78
CA GLY A 47 -8.50 22.83 0.70
C GLY A 47 -7.42 22.42 -0.31
N LEU A 48 -7.84 21.72 -1.37
CA LEU A 48 -6.96 21.05 -2.34
C LEU A 48 -6.09 22.00 -3.17
N ALA A 49 -6.43 23.29 -3.22
CA ALA A 49 -5.66 24.32 -3.90
C ALA A 49 -4.57 24.97 -3.02
N SER A 50 -4.51 24.61 -1.73
CA SER A 50 -3.48 25.10 -0.83
C SER A 50 -2.09 24.62 -1.27
N TRP A 51 -1.06 25.45 -1.07
CA TRP A 51 0.30 25.09 -1.45
C TRP A 51 0.81 23.78 -0.80
N PRO A 52 0.43 23.42 0.47
CA PRO A 52 0.84 22.14 1.06
C PRO A 52 0.17 20.95 0.38
N ALA A 53 -1.11 21.08 0.01
CA ALA A 53 -1.81 20.07 -0.76
C ALA A 53 -1.10 19.89 -2.11
N VAL A 54 -0.91 20.96 -2.88
CA VAL A 54 -0.23 20.90 -4.18
C VAL A 54 1.18 20.27 -4.07
N ALA A 55 1.95 20.66 -3.07
CA ALA A 55 3.27 20.08 -2.79
C ALA A 55 3.18 18.58 -2.46
N ALA A 56 2.19 18.16 -1.65
CA ALA A 56 1.95 16.76 -1.35
C ALA A 56 1.57 15.95 -2.58
N PHE A 57 0.63 16.45 -3.38
CA PHE A 57 0.21 15.83 -4.64
C PHE A 57 1.40 15.68 -5.60
N ALA A 58 2.18 16.74 -5.81
CA ALA A 58 3.35 16.72 -6.69
C ALA A 58 4.45 15.78 -6.19
N GLY A 59 4.79 15.85 -4.89
CA GLY A 59 5.82 15.02 -4.28
C GLY A 59 5.47 13.54 -4.28
N TYR A 60 4.24 13.19 -3.89
CA TYR A 60 3.78 11.80 -3.94
C TYR A 60 3.67 11.26 -5.36
N LEU A 61 3.22 12.07 -6.32
CA LEU A 61 3.19 11.67 -7.73
C LEU A 61 4.60 11.44 -8.28
N ALA A 62 5.54 12.35 -8.02
CA ALA A 62 6.92 12.22 -8.46
C ALA A 62 7.59 10.97 -7.86
N GLY A 63 7.43 10.77 -6.55
CA GLY A 63 7.96 9.58 -5.87
C GLY A 63 7.32 8.28 -6.35
N ALA A 64 6.02 8.28 -6.60
CA ALA A 64 5.28 7.17 -7.22
C ALA A 64 5.84 6.80 -8.60
N VAL A 65 6.02 7.79 -9.48
CA VAL A 65 6.54 7.57 -10.83
C VAL A 65 7.97 7.01 -10.79
N LEU A 66 8.83 7.56 -9.94
CA LEU A 66 10.21 7.06 -9.75
C LEU A 66 10.22 5.61 -9.24
N LEU A 67 9.35 5.30 -8.26
CA LEU A 67 9.22 3.94 -7.74
C LEU A 67 8.78 2.97 -8.84
N LEU A 68 7.75 3.32 -9.61
CA LEU A 68 7.23 2.47 -10.69
C LEU A 68 8.23 2.29 -11.83
N ALA A 69 8.89 3.37 -12.26
CA ALA A 69 9.92 3.32 -13.31
C ALA A 69 11.09 2.39 -12.93
N GLY A 70 11.43 2.34 -11.64
CA GLY A 70 12.41 1.40 -11.12
C GLY A 70 11.89 -0.03 -11.00
N VAL A 71 10.68 -0.23 -10.46
CA VAL A 71 10.16 -1.54 -10.08
C VAL A 71 9.53 -2.32 -11.24
N LEU A 72 8.66 -1.70 -12.05
CA LEU A 72 7.86 -2.41 -13.05
C LEU A 72 8.70 -3.20 -14.07
N PRO A 73 9.81 -2.67 -14.61
CA PRO A 73 10.63 -3.42 -15.57
C PRO A 73 11.30 -4.67 -14.98
N GLN A 74 11.32 -4.83 -13.66
CA GLN A 74 11.91 -5.98 -12.97
C GLN A 74 10.88 -7.06 -12.65
N LEU A 75 9.58 -6.77 -12.80
CA LEU A 75 8.53 -7.72 -12.46
C LEU A 75 8.37 -8.76 -13.58
N PRO A 76 8.18 -10.04 -13.24
CA PRO A 76 7.87 -11.05 -14.25
C PRO A 76 6.50 -10.78 -14.88
N THR A 77 6.31 -11.18 -16.14
CA THR A 77 5.10 -10.92 -16.91
C THR A 77 3.83 -11.44 -16.22
N SER A 78 3.91 -12.57 -15.50
CA SER A 78 2.78 -13.11 -14.73
C SER A 78 2.30 -12.14 -13.64
N VAL A 79 3.23 -11.46 -12.96
CA VAL A 79 2.92 -10.47 -11.92
C VAL A 79 2.34 -9.20 -12.55
N VAL A 80 2.89 -8.74 -13.68
CA VAL A 80 2.35 -7.59 -14.41
C VAL A 80 0.91 -7.86 -14.86
N ALA A 81 0.61 -9.07 -15.32
CA ALA A 81 -0.75 -9.47 -15.71
C ALA A 81 -1.73 -9.58 -14.53
N LEU A 82 -1.25 -9.83 -13.30
CA LEU A 82 -2.09 -9.89 -12.10
C LEU A 82 -2.49 -8.49 -11.60
N ILE A 83 -1.64 -7.49 -11.80
CA ILE A 83 -1.83 -6.12 -11.27
C ILE A 83 -3.20 -5.53 -11.67
N PRO A 84 -3.65 -5.55 -12.95
CA PRO A 84 -4.97 -5.02 -13.32
C PRO A 84 -6.14 -5.65 -12.56
N ALA A 85 -6.13 -6.97 -12.36
CA ALA A 85 -7.18 -7.65 -11.60
C ALA A 85 -7.17 -7.23 -10.12
N ALA A 86 -5.97 -7.09 -9.52
CA ALA A 86 -5.83 -6.58 -8.16
C ALA A 86 -6.33 -5.12 -8.03
N LEU A 87 -6.08 -4.29 -9.03
CA LEU A 87 -6.57 -2.91 -9.10
C LEU A 87 -8.10 -2.86 -9.15
N VAL A 88 -8.73 -3.65 -10.03
CA VAL A 88 -10.19 -3.72 -10.12
C VAL A 88 -10.79 -4.14 -8.79
N LEU A 89 -10.23 -5.16 -8.14
CA LEU A 89 -10.69 -5.62 -6.82
C LEU A 89 -10.64 -4.50 -5.79
N ASN A 90 -9.51 -3.79 -5.70
CA ASN A 90 -9.33 -2.67 -4.78
C ASN A 90 -10.33 -1.54 -5.05
N ILE A 91 -10.47 -1.11 -6.30
CA ILE A 91 -11.31 0.02 -6.67
C ILE A 91 -12.79 -0.32 -6.43
N VAL A 92 -13.25 -1.49 -6.86
CA VAL A 92 -14.66 -1.90 -6.69
C VAL A 92 -15.02 -2.04 -5.22
N LEU A 93 -14.20 -2.73 -4.42
CA LEU A 93 -14.47 -2.89 -2.99
C LEU A 93 -14.31 -1.57 -2.23
N GLY A 94 -13.27 -0.80 -2.53
CA GLY A 94 -13.04 0.51 -1.92
C GLY A 94 -14.17 1.50 -2.21
N GLN A 95 -14.69 1.52 -3.43
CA GLN A 95 -15.85 2.34 -3.78
C GLN A 95 -17.12 1.86 -3.08
N PHE A 96 -17.36 0.55 -3.05
CA PHE A 96 -18.51 -0.02 -2.35
C PHE A 96 -18.48 0.34 -0.86
N VAL A 97 -17.38 0.04 -0.16
CA VAL A 97 -17.26 0.32 1.29
C VAL A 97 -17.27 1.82 1.55
N GLY A 98 -16.62 2.63 0.71
CA GLY A 98 -16.63 4.09 0.82
C GLY A 98 -18.02 4.72 0.69
N SER A 99 -18.98 4.01 0.08
CA SER A 99 -20.40 4.41 0.03
C SER A 99 -21.23 3.93 1.23
N THR A 100 -20.64 3.15 2.14
CA THR A 100 -21.30 2.67 3.37
C THR A 100 -20.91 3.54 4.58
N LEU A 101 -21.59 3.36 5.71
CA LEU A 101 -21.27 4.03 6.97
C LEU A 101 -20.28 3.25 7.85
N VAL A 102 -19.65 2.19 7.31
CA VAL A 102 -18.67 1.40 8.04
C VAL A 102 -17.31 2.12 8.00
N PRO A 103 -16.62 2.32 9.15
CA PRO A 103 -15.31 3.01 9.19
C PRO A 103 -14.16 2.08 8.78
N LEU A 104 -14.31 1.39 7.65
CA LEU A 104 -13.31 0.53 7.02
C LEU A 104 -13.15 0.95 5.55
N TYR A 105 -12.12 0.44 4.86
CA TYR A 105 -11.83 0.82 3.48
C TYR A 105 -11.85 -0.39 2.52
N LEU A 106 -11.24 -1.51 2.91
CA LEU A 106 -11.08 -2.74 2.11
C LEU A 106 -10.54 -2.52 0.69
N ASP A 107 -9.82 -1.41 0.50
CA ASP A 107 -9.29 -0.92 -0.78
C ASP A 107 -7.90 -1.48 -1.13
N SER A 108 -7.40 -2.40 -0.31
CA SER A 108 -6.02 -2.86 -0.37
C SER A 108 -5.91 -4.38 -0.48
N ILE A 109 -7.02 -5.11 -0.65
CA ILE A 109 -7.01 -6.59 -0.69
C ILE A 109 -6.17 -7.09 -1.86
N GLY A 110 -6.34 -6.52 -3.05
CA GLY A 110 -5.54 -6.82 -4.23
C GLY A 110 -4.07 -6.43 -4.05
N THR A 111 -3.80 -5.29 -3.42
CA THR A 111 -2.43 -4.83 -3.12
C THR A 111 -1.69 -5.82 -2.20
N VAL A 112 -2.37 -6.25 -1.13
CA VAL A 112 -1.84 -7.22 -0.17
C VAL A 112 -1.70 -8.60 -0.83
N LEU A 113 -2.66 -9.01 -1.66
CA LEU A 113 -2.61 -10.26 -2.44
C LEU A 113 -1.38 -10.30 -3.34
N VAL A 114 -1.12 -9.24 -4.12
CA VAL A 114 0.10 -9.17 -4.95
C VAL A 114 1.35 -9.14 -4.09
N GLY A 115 1.35 -8.42 -2.97
CA GLY A 115 2.46 -8.45 -2.00
C GLY A 115 2.75 -9.86 -1.49
N PHE A 116 1.70 -10.61 -1.14
CA PHE A 116 1.81 -11.99 -0.66
C PHE A 116 2.29 -12.97 -1.73
N LEU A 117 1.90 -12.77 -2.99
CA LEU A 117 2.25 -13.67 -4.09
C LEU A 117 3.61 -13.36 -4.74
N ALA A 118 3.98 -12.08 -4.81
CA ALA A 118 5.09 -11.60 -5.64
C ALA A 118 6.12 -10.75 -4.88
N GLY A 119 5.88 -10.49 -3.58
CA GLY A 119 6.82 -9.83 -2.69
C GLY A 119 6.72 -8.31 -2.63
N ARG A 120 7.67 -7.72 -1.91
CA ARG A 120 7.66 -6.31 -1.47
C ARG A 120 7.51 -5.30 -2.61
N SER A 121 8.34 -5.43 -3.64
CA SER A 121 8.37 -4.49 -4.77
C SER A 121 7.08 -4.59 -5.60
N ALA A 122 6.62 -5.81 -5.89
CA ALA A 122 5.37 -6.03 -6.61
C ALA A 122 4.17 -5.44 -5.85
N GLY A 123 4.02 -5.74 -4.55
CA GLY A 123 2.96 -5.17 -3.73
C GLY A 123 3.01 -3.64 -3.67
N ALA A 124 4.19 -3.05 -3.49
CA ALA A 124 4.35 -1.60 -3.50
C ALA A 124 3.92 -0.97 -4.84
N ALA A 125 4.37 -1.55 -5.96
CA ALA A 125 3.98 -1.10 -7.29
C ALA A 125 2.47 -1.23 -7.54
N THR A 126 1.83 -2.32 -7.08
CA THR A 126 0.37 -2.49 -7.14
C THR A 126 -0.36 -1.41 -6.37
N GLY A 127 0.09 -1.10 -5.14
CA GLY A 127 -0.50 -0.05 -4.32
C GLY A 127 -0.44 1.32 -5.01
N VAL A 128 0.75 1.71 -5.48
CA VAL A 128 0.93 2.97 -6.21
C VAL A 128 0.07 3.02 -7.46
N LEU A 129 0.15 2.01 -8.32
CA LEU A 129 -0.64 1.98 -9.57
C LEU A 129 -2.14 2.04 -9.28
N GLY A 130 -2.61 1.35 -8.25
CA GLY A 130 -4.02 1.38 -7.87
C GLY A 130 -4.48 2.76 -7.46
N SER A 131 -3.71 3.47 -6.62
CA SER A 131 -4.04 4.84 -6.25
C SER A 131 -3.99 5.80 -7.44
N LEU A 132 -3.00 5.66 -8.33
CA LEU A 132 -2.91 6.49 -9.54
C LEU A 132 -4.10 6.28 -10.48
N VAL A 133 -4.44 5.02 -10.78
CA VAL A 133 -5.56 4.69 -11.66
C VAL A 133 -6.89 5.13 -11.04
N TRP A 134 -7.07 4.88 -9.73
CA TRP A 134 -8.29 5.31 -9.04
C TRP A 134 -8.41 6.83 -9.00
N SER A 135 -7.29 7.56 -8.86
CA SER A 135 -7.29 9.02 -8.80
C SER A 135 -7.86 9.71 -10.05
N LEU A 136 -7.87 9.03 -11.20
CA LEU A 136 -8.43 9.56 -12.44
C LEU A 136 -9.94 9.83 -12.33
N PHE A 137 -10.62 9.10 -11.44
CA PHE A 137 -12.06 9.25 -11.19
C PHE A 137 -12.37 9.64 -9.74
N ASN A 138 -11.42 9.49 -8.82
CA ASN A 138 -11.51 9.97 -7.44
C ASN A 138 -10.18 10.62 -6.98
N PRO A 139 -9.96 11.92 -7.27
CA PRO A 139 -8.69 12.61 -7.02
C PRO A 139 -8.23 12.59 -5.55
N THR A 140 -9.17 12.38 -4.61
CA THR A 140 -8.87 12.32 -3.16
C THR A 140 -7.94 11.16 -2.78
N VAL A 141 -7.81 10.15 -3.64
CA VAL A 141 -6.98 8.96 -3.37
C VAL A 141 -5.49 9.20 -3.67
N LEU A 142 -5.16 10.17 -4.54
CA LEU A 142 -3.77 10.36 -5.01
C LEU A 142 -2.77 10.55 -3.85
N PRO A 143 -3.03 11.39 -2.83
CA PRO A 143 -2.07 11.62 -1.75
C PRO A 143 -1.81 10.38 -0.88
N PHE A 144 -2.66 9.35 -0.98
CA PHE A 144 -2.51 8.09 -0.27
C PHE A 144 -1.71 7.04 -1.07
N ALA A 145 -1.26 7.33 -2.30
CA ALA A 145 -0.46 6.40 -3.11
C ALA A 145 0.80 5.92 -2.39
N ALA A 146 1.45 6.80 -1.64
CA ALA A 146 2.57 6.46 -0.77
C ALA A 146 2.20 5.44 0.33
N GLY A 147 1.05 5.63 0.98
CA GLY A 147 0.51 4.71 1.98
C GLY A 147 0.15 3.36 1.36
N ALA A 148 -0.47 3.36 0.19
CA ALA A 148 -0.78 2.14 -0.56
C ALA A 148 0.49 1.36 -0.94
N ALA A 149 1.55 2.07 -1.36
CA ALA A 149 2.86 1.48 -1.61
C ALA A 149 3.43 0.81 -0.35
N LEU A 150 3.36 1.50 0.79
CA LEU A 150 3.83 1.02 2.08
C LEU A 150 3.06 -0.23 2.51
N ILE A 151 1.73 -0.25 2.39
CA ILE A 151 0.89 -1.41 2.69
C ILE A 151 1.31 -2.61 1.86
N GLY A 152 1.50 -2.44 0.54
CA GLY A 152 1.95 -3.52 -0.35
C GLY A 152 3.37 -4.02 -0.03
N PHE A 153 4.29 -3.10 0.32
CA PHE A 153 5.63 -3.44 0.78
C PHE A 153 5.60 -4.26 2.08
N LEU A 154 4.78 -3.83 3.05
CA LEU A 154 4.62 -4.51 4.33
C LEU A 154 3.96 -5.88 4.16
N ALA A 155 2.96 -6.00 3.28
CA ALA A 155 2.37 -7.28 2.92
C ALA A 155 3.40 -8.26 2.37
N GLY A 156 4.22 -7.84 1.39
CA GLY A 156 5.29 -8.68 0.86
C GLY A 156 6.40 -9.00 1.87
N SER A 157 6.59 -8.16 2.88
CA SER A 157 7.48 -8.43 4.02
C SER A 157 6.87 -9.47 4.95
N ALA A 158 5.61 -9.30 5.33
CA ALA A 158 4.86 -10.18 6.22
C ALA A 158 4.72 -11.59 5.66
N ALA A 159 4.54 -11.73 4.34
CA ALA A 159 4.51 -13.03 3.68
C ALA A 159 5.81 -13.84 3.90
N ARG A 160 6.98 -13.17 3.90
CA ARG A 160 8.27 -13.81 4.21
C ARG A 160 8.37 -14.25 5.67
N LEU A 161 7.60 -13.62 6.56
CA LEU A 161 7.51 -13.93 7.99
C LEU A 161 6.40 -14.94 8.32
N GLY A 162 5.72 -15.49 7.30
CA GLY A 162 4.70 -16.53 7.50
C GLY A 162 3.26 -16.02 7.64
N ALA A 163 2.99 -14.77 7.26
CA ALA A 163 1.64 -14.18 7.27
C ALA A 163 0.64 -14.81 6.29
N LEU A 164 1.03 -15.89 5.59
CA LEU A 164 0.06 -16.74 4.89
C LEU A 164 -0.77 -17.58 5.88
N ARG A 165 -0.38 -17.72 7.15
CA ARG A 165 -1.24 -18.33 8.18
C ARG A 165 -2.31 -17.31 8.64
N PRO A 166 -3.61 -17.66 8.74
CA PRO A 166 -4.67 -16.67 8.93
C PRO A 166 -4.49 -15.81 10.19
N TYR A 167 -4.11 -16.43 11.31
CA TYR A 167 -3.86 -15.70 12.56
C TYR A 167 -2.63 -14.78 12.47
N VAL A 168 -1.57 -15.19 11.76
CA VAL A 168 -0.39 -14.33 11.53
C VAL A 168 -0.74 -13.21 10.55
N ALA A 169 -1.61 -13.48 9.57
CA ALA A 169 -2.12 -12.48 8.63
C ALA A 169 -2.87 -11.38 9.37
N VAL A 170 -3.77 -11.73 10.29
CA VAL A 170 -4.51 -10.78 11.13
C VAL A 170 -3.56 -9.90 11.94
N VAL A 171 -2.57 -10.49 12.62
CA VAL A 171 -1.58 -9.73 13.42
C VAL A 171 -0.72 -8.83 12.53
N ALA A 172 -0.23 -9.35 11.40
CA ALA A 172 0.56 -8.58 10.45
C ALA A 172 -0.24 -7.43 9.83
N GLY A 173 -1.52 -7.68 9.54
CA GLY A 173 -2.47 -6.69 9.06
C GLY A 173 -2.71 -5.61 10.10
N PHE A 174 -2.98 -5.98 11.34
CA PHE A 174 -3.18 -5.04 12.44
C PHE A 174 -1.97 -4.11 12.63
N ILE A 175 -0.75 -4.68 12.67
CA ILE A 175 0.50 -3.89 12.76
C ILE A 175 0.65 -2.99 11.52
N THR A 176 0.37 -3.53 10.32
CA THR A 176 0.41 -2.74 9.08
C THR A 176 -0.59 -1.59 9.12
N GLY A 177 -1.77 -1.79 9.70
CA GLY A 177 -2.79 -0.75 9.86
C GLY A 177 -2.40 0.33 10.86
N ILE A 178 -1.70 0.01 11.94
CA ILE A 178 -1.13 1.04 12.84
C ILE A 178 -0.13 1.90 12.07
N VAL A 179 0.80 1.26 11.34
CA VAL A 179 1.80 1.98 10.56
C VAL A 179 1.14 2.81 9.46
N ALA A 180 0.16 2.24 8.75
CA ALA A 180 -0.60 2.94 7.73
C ALA A 180 -1.36 4.14 8.29
N GLY A 181 -2.02 3.99 9.45
CA GLY A 181 -2.78 5.05 10.11
C GLY A 181 -1.90 6.22 10.57
N VAL A 182 -0.72 5.94 11.11
CA VAL A 182 0.25 6.98 11.50
C VAL A 182 0.79 7.73 10.27
N VAL A 183 1.01 7.02 9.17
CA VAL A 183 1.49 7.61 7.91
C VAL A 183 0.38 8.35 7.17
N SER A 184 -0.88 7.90 7.26
CA SER A 184 -2.02 8.51 6.57
C SER A 184 -2.56 9.72 7.32
N ALA A 185 -2.48 9.76 8.65
CA ALA A 185 -3.11 10.82 9.45
C ALA A 185 -2.62 12.25 9.11
N PRO A 186 -1.32 12.55 8.96
CA PRO A 186 -0.87 13.88 8.54
C PRO A 186 -1.38 14.25 7.15
N VAL A 187 -1.43 13.29 6.23
CA VAL A 187 -1.96 13.51 4.88
C VAL A 187 -3.45 13.83 4.96
N ALA A 188 -4.23 13.07 5.71
CA ALA A 188 -5.66 13.32 5.91
C ALA A 188 -5.94 14.66 6.61
N ALA A 189 -5.15 15.03 7.61
CA ALA A 189 -5.30 16.29 8.34
C ALA A 189 -4.93 17.51 7.48
N PHE A 190 -3.76 17.47 6.82
CA PHE A 190 -3.21 18.64 6.13
C PHE A 190 -3.65 18.73 4.66
N VAL A 191 -3.99 17.64 3.99
CA VAL A 191 -4.46 17.72 2.59
C VAL A 191 -5.97 17.85 2.51
N PHE A 192 -6.69 17.24 3.46
CA PHE A 192 -8.16 17.10 3.41
C PHE A 192 -8.89 17.71 4.61
N GLY A 193 -8.19 18.35 5.55
CA GLY A 193 -8.84 18.92 6.74
C GLY A 193 -9.58 17.89 7.62
N GLY A 194 -9.25 16.59 7.48
CA GLY A 194 -9.92 15.51 8.20
C GLY A 194 -11.23 15.01 7.59
N THR A 195 -11.59 15.42 6.37
CA THR A 195 -12.85 15.03 5.70
C THR A 195 -12.64 14.04 4.55
N SER A 196 -11.62 13.18 4.64
CA SER A 196 -11.23 12.28 3.55
C SER A 196 -12.20 11.11 3.29
N GLY A 197 -13.17 10.86 4.16
CA GLY A 197 -14.23 9.85 3.96
C GLY A 197 -15.48 10.17 4.76
N ALA A 198 -16.63 9.62 4.36
CA ALA A 198 -17.91 9.92 5.00
C ALA A 198 -17.98 9.40 6.45
N ALA A 199 -17.80 8.09 6.64
CA ALA A 199 -17.83 7.45 7.96
C ALA A 199 -16.64 7.88 8.84
N THR A 200 -15.45 7.94 8.25
CA THR A 200 -14.22 8.33 8.96
C THR A 200 -14.22 9.82 9.29
N GLY A 201 -14.68 10.67 8.38
CA GLY A 201 -14.90 12.10 8.63
C GLY A 201 -15.91 12.37 9.74
N ALA A 202 -16.96 11.54 9.88
CA ALA A 202 -17.89 11.64 10.99
C ALA A 202 -17.21 11.35 12.35
N LEU A 203 -16.34 10.33 12.41
CA LEU A 203 -15.53 10.07 13.61
C LEU A 203 -14.58 11.22 13.92
N VAL A 204 -13.94 11.80 12.90
CA VAL A 204 -13.09 12.99 13.08
C VAL A 204 -13.92 14.16 13.63
N ALA A 205 -15.09 14.43 13.05
CA ALA A 205 -15.98 15.50 13.51
C ALA A 205 -16.44 15.28 14.95
N MET A 206 -16.72 14.04 15.36
CA MET A 206 -17.04 13.69 16.73
C MET A 206 -15.87 14.01 17.69
N PHE A 207 -14.65 13.58 17.36
CA PHE A 207 -13.46 13.91 18.18
C PHE A 207 -13.21 15.42 18.25
N ARG A 208 -13.42 16.14 17.14
CA ARG A 208 -13.36 17.60 17.09
C ARG A 208 -14.38 18.26 18.01
N ALA A 209 -15.62 17.75 18.04
CA ALA A 209 -16.67 18.23 18.91
C ALA A 209 -16.37 17.98 20.40
N MET A 210 -15.58 16.95 20.72
CA MET A 210 -15.07 16.68 22.07
C MET A 210 -13.83 17.52 22.44
N GLY A 211 -13.38 18.41 21.56
CA GLY A 211 -12.30 19.37 21.83
C GLY A 211 -10.90 18.95 21.36
N ASP A 212 -10.72 17.77 20.74
CA ASP A 212 -9.43 17.33 20.21
C ASP A 212 -8.97 18.22 19.06
N SER A 213 -7.68 18.54 18.94
CA SER A 213 -7.15 19.21 17.73
C SER A 213 -7.38 18.37 16.46
N LEU A 214 -7.35 19.00 15.28
CA LEU A 214 -7.57 18.30 14.01
C LEU A 214 -6.64 17.08 13.84
N LEU A 215 -5.34 17.28 14.06
CA LEU A 215 -4.37 16.19 13.94
C LEU A 215 -4.67 15.08 14.95
N ALA A 216 -5.02 15.41 16.20
CA ALA A 216 -5.38 14.41 17.20
C ALA A 216 -6.65 13.64 16.83
N SER A 217 -7.69 14.32 16.33
CA SER A 217 -8.94 13.69 15.87
C SER A 217 -8.69 12.71 14.72
N VAL A 218 -7.93 13.14 13.71
CA VAL A 218 -7.59 12.31 12.54
C VAL A 218 -6.71 11.13 12.94
N THR A 219 -5.71 11.34 13.80
CA THR A 219 -4.86 10.25 14.29
C THR A 219 -5.66 9.23 15.11
N LYS A 220 -6.53 9.67 16.02
CA LYS A 220 -7.39 8.76 16.79
C LYS A 220 -8.30 7.95 15.87
N GLN A 221 -8.92 8.62 14.89
CA GLN A 221 -9.77 7.94 13.92
C GLN A 221 -8.98 6.91 13.11
N ALA A 222 -7.82 7.27 12.57
CA ALA A 222 -6.98 6.38 11.78
C ALA A 222 -6.49 5.17 12.60
N LEU A 223 -6.14 5.37 13.86
CA LEU A 223 -5.73 4.28 14.77
C LEU A 223 -6.88 3.36 15.18
N ILE A 224 -8.14 3.76 14.97
CA ILE A 224 -9.31 2.90 15.18
C ILE A 224 -9.63 2.14 13.89
N SER A 225 -9.70 2.83 12.74
CA SER A 225 -10.11 2.24 11.46
C SER A 225 -9.03 1.38 10.83
N ASP A 226 -7.81 1.89 10.72
CA ASP A 226 -6.78 1.31 9.84
C ASP A 226 -6.27 -0.03 10.37
N PRO A 227 -6.04 -0.23 11.69
CA PRO A 227 -5.67 -1.54 12.23
C PRO A 227 -6.75 -2.60 11.98
N ALA A 228 -8.03 -2.26 12.18
CA ALA A 228 -9.14 -3.18 11.92
C ALA A 228 -9.26 -3.49 10.42
N ASP A 229 -9.20 -2.47 9.58
CA ASP A 229 -9.24 -2.59 8.12
C ASP A 229 -8.13 -3.48 7.59
N LYS A 230 -6.88 -3.25 8.02
CA LYS A 230 -5.74 -4.02 7.53
C LYS A 230 -5.69 -5.42 8.13
N ALA A 231 -6.20 -5.64 9.33
CA ALA A 231 -6.40 -6.99 9.87
C ALA A 231 -7.34 -7.82 8.99
N VAL A 232 -8.50 -7.27 8.62
CA VAL A 232 -9.46 -7.93 7.72
C VAL A 232 -8.87 -8.10 6.32
N THR A 233 -8.27 -7.05 5.76
CA THR A 233 -7.65 -7.06 4.43
C THR A 233 -6.58 -8.15 4.31
N PHE A 234 -5.68 -8.26 5.29
CA PHE A 234 -4.63 -9.28 5.30
C PHE A 234 -5.19 -10.69 5.47
N LEU A 235 -6.21 -10.85 6.33
CA LEU A 235 -6.89 -12.14 6.49
C LEU A 235 -7.51 -12.58 5.16
N VAL A 236 -8.31 -11.72 4.53
CA VAL A 236 -8.97 -12.04 3.26
C VAL A 236 -7.92 -12.33 2.18
N ALA A 237 -6.88 -11.52 2.05
CA ALA A 237 -5.80 -11.78 1.09
C ALA A 237 -5.10 -13.13 1.35
N ALA A 238 -4.83 -13.49 2.61
CA ALA A 238 -4.24 -14.78 2.95
C ALA A 238 -5.17 -15.94 2.56
N LEU A 239 -6.47 -15.83 2.86
CA LEU A 239 -7.48 -16.82 2.49
C LEU A 239 -7.60 -16.97 0.95
N LEU A 240 -7.56 -15.86 0.21
CA LEU A 240 -7.53 -15.88 -1.26
C LEU A 240 -6.30 -16.63 -1.77
N VAL A 241 -5.11 -16.36 -1.22
CA VAL A 241 -3.89 -17.12 -1.58
C VAL A 241 -4.04 -18.61 -1.29
N MET A 242 -4.69 -18.99 -0.18
CA MET A 242 -4.95 -20.39 0.14
C MET A 242 -5.95 -21.06 -0.81
N ALA A 243 -6.98 -20.32 -1.24
CA ALA A 243 -8.00 -20.80 -2.16
C ALA A 243 -7.50 -20.95 -3.60
N LEU A 244 -6.41 -20.26 -3.97
CA LEU A 244 -5.84 -20.36 -5.33
C LEU A 244 -5.35 -21.78 -5.65
N PRO A 245 -5.72 -22.34 -6.82
CA PRO A 245 -5.19 -23.60 -7.31
C PRO A 245 -3.66 -23.60 -7.35
N ARG A 246 -3.03 -24.75 -7.05
CA ARG A 246 -1.56 -24.91 -7.08
C ARG A 246 -0.94 -24.41 -8.40
N ARG A 247 -1.60 -24.68 -9.53
CA ARG A 247 -1.14 -24.24 -10.86
C ARG A 247 -0.98 -22.72 -10.98
N ILE A 248 -1.85 -21.93 -10.35
CA ILE A 248 -1.80 -20.46 -10.39
C ILE A 248 -0.73 -19.96 -9.43
N ARG A 249 -0.67 -20.55 -8.23
CA ARG A 249 0.31 -20.19 -7.20
C ARG A 249 1.76 -20.39 -7.66
N LEU A 250 2.02 -21.40 -8.50
CA LEU A 250 3.35 -21.69 -9.03
C LEU A 250 3.82 -20.70 -10.10
N GLN A 251 2.93 -19.88 -10.68
CA GLN A 251 3.29 -18.85 -11.66
C GLN A 251 3.90 -17.59 -11.02
N PHE A 252 3.83 -17.48 -9.69
CA PHE A 252 4.31 -16.34 -8.94
C PHE A 252 5.53 -16.71 -8.09
N PRO A 253 6.49 -15.81 -7.94
CA PRO A 253 7.62 -15.98 -7.04
C PRO A 253 7.15 -15.79 -5.60
N LEU A 254 6.36 -16.75 -5.08
CA LEU A 254 5.91 -16.78 -3.70
C LEU A 254 7.11 -16.47 -2.80
N PRO A 255 7.04 -15.42 -1.94
CA PRO A 255 8.18 -14.93 -1.18
C PRO A 255 8.91 -16.10 -0.55
N ALA A 256 10.15 -16.26 -0.98
CA ALA A 256 10.87 -17.52 -0.98
C ALA A 256 10.64 -18.33 0.31
N ARG A 257 10.13 -19.55 0.15
CA ARG A 257 10.45 -20.65 1.05
C ARG A 257 10.21 -20.34 2.55
N ALA A 258 8.96 -20.06 2.94
CA ALA A 258 8.54 -20.43 4.30
C ALA A 258 8.79 -21.94 4.60
N ALA A 259 9.06 -22.74 3.56
CA ALA A 259 9.34 -24.18 3.61
C ALA A 259 10.82 -24.63 3.54
N ALA A 260 11.80 -23.81 3.12
CA ALA A 260 13.20 -24.30 3.11
C ALA A 260 13.81 -24.41 4.50
N ARG A 261 13.14 -23.86 5.53
CA ARG A 261 13.47 -24.10 6.95
C ARG A 261 12.83 -25.37 7.54
N ARG A 262 11.97 -26.09 6.81
CA ARG A 262 11.59 -27.49 7.10
C ARG A 262 12.51 -28.51 6.43
N ALA A 263 13.36 -28.07 5.49
CA ALA A 263 14.41 -28.91 4.91
C ALA A 263 15.68 -28.97 5.79
N ARG A 264 15.63 -28.45 7.03
CA ARG A 264 16.72 -28.46 8.02
C ARG A 264 16.23 -28.67 9.47
N SER A 265 15.03 -29.19 9.69
CA SER A 265 14.49 -29.54 11.01
C SER A 265 13.88 -30.92 11.00
#